data_AF-A0A7C1B533-F1
#
_entry.id   AF-A0A7C1B533-F1
#
_cell.length_a   1.000
_cell.length_b   1.000
_cell.length_c   1.000
_cell.angle_alpha   90.00
_cell.angle_beta   90.00
_cell.angle_gamma   90.00
#
_symmetry.space_group_name_H-M   'P 1'
#
loop_
_entity.id
_entity.type
_entity.pdbx_description
1 polymer ?
#
loop_
_entity_poly.entity_id
_entity_poly.type
_entity_poly.pdbx_seq_one_letter_code
_entity_poly.pdbx_strand_id
1 'polypeptide(L)'
;VIRSLLPGPYTIVLPATREVPRLLQSRRKSVGIRIPDHWFCTSLVSELGEPVITTTIPLPSGETHIDPLEIEHDLGHLVDVVVDGGILPDSPSTVISVEDDKVEILREGLGKFPLIE
;
A
#
# COMPACT_ATOMS: atom_id res chain seq x y z
N VAL A 1 -11.38 5.61 15.21
CA VAL A 1 -11.84 4.97 13.96
C VAL A 1 -10.68 4.52 13.08
N ILE A 2 -9.78 5.39 12.61
CA ILE A 2 -8.70 4.96 11.68
C ILE A 2 -7.78 3.89 12.28
N ARG A 3 -7.38 4.04 13.56
CA ARG A 3 -6.49 3.07 14.23
C ARG A 3 -7.07 1.66 14.30
N SER A 4 -8.38 1.48 14.30
CA SER A 4 -9.00 0.14 14.30
C SER A 4 -9.04 -0.51 12.92
N LEU A 5 -8.66 0.21 11.86
CA LEU A 5 -8.52 -0.33 10.51
C LEU A 5 -7.12 -0.89 10.23
N LEU A 6 -6.15 -0.64 11.12
CA LEU A 6 -4.74 -0.97 10.93
C LEU A 6 -4.24 -1.93 12.03
N PRO A 7 -3.42 -2.94 11.70
CA PRO A 7 -3.02 -3.33 10.36
C PRO A 7 -4.19 -3.92 9.56
N GLY A 8 -4.16 -3.79 8.22
CA GLY A 8 -5.25 -4.28 7.40
C GLY A 8 -5.20 -3.85 5.93
N PRO A 9 -6.24 -4.18 5.15
CA PRO A 9 -6.32 -3.90 3.71
C PRO A 9 -6.76 -2.45 3.42
N TYR A 10 -6.17 -1.47 4.10
CA TYR A 10 -6.52 -0.07 4.00
C TYR A 10 -5.32 0.81 3.66
N THR A 11 -5.52 1.79 2.79
CA THR A 11 -4.60 2.90 2.57
C THR A 11 -5.28 4.17 3.07
N ILE A 12 -4.63 4.89 3.99
CA ILE A 12 -5.16 6.12 4.58
C ILE A 12 -4.43 7.31 3.96
N VAL A 13 -5.17 8.17 3.29
CA VAL A 13 -4.65 9.43 2.73
C VAL A 13 -4.78 10.51 3.78
N LEU A 14 -3.65 11.14 4.11
CA LEU A 14 -3.52 12.17 5.14
C LEU A 14 -2.77 13.38 4.60
N PRO A 15 -2.97 14.58 5.18
CA PRO A 15 -2.13 15.74 4.88
C PRO A 15 -0.65 15.41 5.11
N ALA A 16 0.19 15.71 4.12
CA ALA A 16 1.61 15.45 4.20
C ALA A 16 2.29 16.49 5.12
N THR A 17 3.18 16.02 5.99
CA THR A 17 4.04 16.89 6.79
C THR A 17 5.24 17.36 5.96
N ARG A 18 6.07 18.24 6.55
CA ARG A 18 7.32 18.69 5.92
C ARG A 18 8.38 17.58 5.82
N GLU A 19 8.23 16.51 6.58
CA GLU A 19 9.13 15.36 6.58
C GLU A 19 8.89 14.44 5.38
N VAL A 20 7.69 14.47 4.81
CA VAL A 20 7.37 13.67 3.62
C VAL A 20 8.07 14.26 2.39
N PRO A 21 8.93 13.50 1.69
CA PRO A 21 9.57 13.95 0.46
C PRO A 21 8.55 14.49 -0.55
N ARG A 22 8.85 15.62 -1.20
CA ARG A 22 7.96 16.24 -2.19
C ARG A 22 7.57 15.30 -3.34
N LEU A 23 8.46 14.37 -3.70
CA LEU A 23 8.20 13.34 -4.71
C LEU A 23 6.99 12.46 -4.37
N LEU A 24 6.72 12.25 -3.08
CA LEU A 24 5.62 11.42 -2.59
C LEU A 24 4.33 12.21 -2.33
N GLN A 25 4.41 13.54 -2.37
CA GLN A 25 3.26 14.39 -2.11
C GLN A 25 2.38 14.43 -3.34
N SER A 26 1.08 14.19 -3.15
CA SER A 26 0.08 14.40 -4.19
C SER A 26 0.02 15.89 -4.59
N ARG A 27 -0.68 16.20 -5.69
CA ARG A 27 -0.99 17.61 -6.04
C ARG A 27 -1.73 18.36 -4.93
N ARG A 28 -2.42 17.63 -4.04
CA ARG A 28 -3.14 18.17 -2.87
C ARG A 28 -2.28 18.23 -1.60
N LYS A 29 -0.97 17.96 -1.68
CA LYS A 29 -0.04 17.89 -0.53
C LYS A 29 -0.48 16.85 0.51
N SER A 30 -1.01 15.73 0.05
CA SER A 30 -1.36 14.57 0.88
C SER A 30 -0.49 13.37 0.55
N VAL A 31 -0.43 12.41 1.46
CA VAL A 31 0.33 11.16 1.36
C VAL A 31 -0.56 9.98 1.74
N GLY A 32 -0.47 8.89 0.98
CA GLY A 32 -1.11 7.62 1.32
C GLY A 32 -0.22 6.79 2.21
N ILE A 33 -0.72 6.37 3.37
CA ILE A 33 -0.01 5.51 4.33
C ILE A 33 -0.75 4.18 4.41
N ARG A 34 0.01 3.08 4.38
CA ARG A 34 -0.50 1.72 4.48
C ARG A 34 0.25 0.96 5.56
N ILE A 35 -0.49 0.22 6.40
CA ILE A 35 0.07 -0.75 7.35
C ILE A 35 -0.58 -2.10 7.04
N PRO A 36 0.00 -2.91 6.14
CA PRO A 36 -0.56 -4.19 5.77
C PRO A 36 -0.54 -5.17 6.95
N ASP A 37 -1.57 -6.01 7.05
CA ASP A 37 -1.55 -7.18 7.93
C ASP A 37 -0.81 -8.34 7.24
N HIS A 38 0.50 -8.18 7.10
CA HIS A 38 1.38 -9.15 6.44
C HIS A 38 2.73 -9.21 7.15
N TRP A 39 3.07 -10.39 7.67
CA TRP A 39 4.26 -10.61 8.52
C TRP A 39 5.54 -10.06 7.87
N PHE A 40 5.76 -10.33 6.58
CA PHE A 40 6.96 -9.88 5.87
C PHE A 40 7.08 -8.35 5.85
N CYS A 41 5.97 -7.64 5.58
CA CYS A 41 5.99 -6.17 5.53
C CYS A 41 6.30 -5.58 6.90
N THR A 42 5.72 -6.14 7.96
CA THR A 42 5.97 -5.67 9.33
C THR A 42 7.39 -5.97 9.76
N SER A 43 7.91 -7.17 9.47
CA SER A 43 9.29 -7.55 9.78
C SER A 43 10.30 -6.69 9.02
N LEU A 44 10.08 -6.48 7.71
CA LEU A 44 10.97 -5.67 6.88
C LEU A 44 11.10 -4.24 7.41
N VAL A 45 9.97 -3.58 7.68
CA VAL A 45 9.98 -2.20 8.21
C VAL A 45 10.59 -2.14 9.61
N SER A 46 10.34 -3.17 10.45
CA SER A 46 10.90 -3.22 11.80
C SER A 46 12.42 -3.32 11.78
N GLU A 47 12.99 -4.14 10.88
CA GLU A 47 14.45 -4.27 10.76
C GLU A 47 15.11 -3.12 10.00
N LEU A 48 14.41 -2.53 9.03
CA LEU A 48 14.90 -1.35 8.33
C LEU A 48 14.91 -0.10 9.24
N GLY A 49 13.98 -0.01 10.18
CA GLY A 49 13.80 1.15 11.05
C GLY A 49 13.23 2.39 10.35
N GLU A 50 12.84 2.26 9.08
CA GLU A 50 12.36 3.35 8.22
C GLU A 50 11.14 2.90 7.39
N PRO A 51 10.24 3.84 7.00
CA PRO A 51 9.12 3.52 6.13
C PRO A 51 9.59 3.19 4.70
N VAL A 52 8.88 2.25 4.06
CA VAL A 52 9.16 1.84 2.69
C VAL A 52 8.20 2.50 1.72
N ILE A 53 8.74 3.10 0.65
CA ILE A 53 7.96 3.59 -0.48
C ILE A 53 7.68 2.42 -1.40
N THR A 54 6.41 2.18 -1.70
CA THR A 54 6.00 1.07 -2.57
C THR A 54 5.19 1.59 -3.75
N THR A 55 5.34 0.95 -4.90
CA THR A 55 4.43 1.08 -6.04
C THR A 55 4.07 -0.30 -6.56
N THR A 56 2.92 -0.39 -7.23
CA THR A 56 2.55 -1.59 -8.01
C THR A 56 3.09 -1.44 -9.42
N ILE A 57 3.65 -2.51 -9.97
CA ILE A 57 4.02 -2.61 -11.38
C ILE A 57 2.92 -3.41 -12.07
N PRO A 58 2.05 -2.77 -12.87
CA PRO A 58 1.00 -3.48 -13.59
C PRO A 58 1.58 -4.20 -14.82
N LEU A 59 0.99 -5.35 -15.14
CA LEU A 59 1.18 -6.04 -16.41
C LEU A 59 0.63 -5.20 -17.57
N PRO A 60 1.07 -5.45 -18.83
CA PRO A 60 0.48 -4.83 -20.01
C PRO A 60 -1.03 -5.08 -20.17
N SER A 61 -1.55 -6.18 -19.59
CA SER A 61 -2.99 -6.49 -19.53
C SER A 61 -3.78 -5.57 -18.59
N GLY A 62 -3.09 -4.86 -17.68
CA GLY A 62 -3.68 -4.04 -16.63
C GLY A 62 -3.85 -4.76 -15.27
N GLU A 63 -3.55 -6.06 -15.21
CA GLU A 63 -3.54 -6.86 -13.98
C GLU A 63 -2.24 -6.66 -13.19
N THR A 64 -2.20 -7.11 -11.94
CA THR A 64 -0.98 -7.09 -11.13
C THR A 64 -0.22 -8.40 -11.25
N HIS A 65 1.12 -8.37 -11.23
CA HIS A 65 1.90 -9.58 -11.01
C HIS A 65 1.58 -10.19 -9.64
N ILE A 66 1.12 -11.44 -9.63
CA ILE A 66 0.75 -12.16 -8.40
C ILE A 66 1.64 -13.36 -8.11
N ASP A 67 2.34 -13.89 -9.11
CA ASP A 67 3.23 -15.04 -8.98
C ASP A 67 4.68 -14.58 -8.85
N PRO A 68 5.38 -14.89 -7.74
CA PRO A 68 6.77 -14.52 -7.55
C PRO A 68 7.72 -15.11 -8.61
N LEU A 69 7.40 -16.26 -9.21
CA LEU A 69 8.22 -16.86 -10.27
C LEU A 69 8.11 -16.06 -11.57
N GLU A 70 6.93 -15.54 -11.90
CA GLU A 70 6.74 -14.63 -13.03
C GLU A 70 7.44 -13.30 -12.78
N ILE A 71 7.37 -12.76 -11.55
CA ILE A 71 8.08 -11.54 -11.16
C ILE A 71 9.59 -11.71 -11.33
N GLU A 72 10.17 -12.81 -10.83
CA GLU A 72 11.61 -13.08 -10.99
C GLU A 72 12.00 -13.21 -12.47
N HIS A 73 11.21 -13.94 -13.26
CA HIS A 73 11.45 -14.11 -14.68
C HIS A 73 11.42 -12.77 -15.45
N ASP A 74 10.39 -11.94 -15.19
CA ASP A 74 10.13 -10.72 -15.96
C ASP A 74 10.93 -9.51 -15.45
N LEU A 75 11.16 -9.42 -14.14
CA LEU A 75 11.69 -8.23 -13.47
C LEU A 75 12.97 -8.48 -12.67
N GLY A 76 13.38 -9.73 -12.43
CA GLY A 76 14.54 -10.06 -11.59
C GLY A 76 15.86 -9.43 -12.07
N HIS A 77 15.97 -9.14 -13.36
CA HIS A 77 17.13 -8.44 -13.93
C HIS A 77 17.11 -6.90 -13.75
N LEU A 78 15.99 -6.33 -13.28
CA LEU A 78 15.78 -4.90 -13.05
C LEU A 78 15.83 -4.50 -11.57
N VAL A 79 15.84 -5.48 -10.66
CA VAL A 79 15.79 -5.27 -9.21
C VAL A 79 16.93 -6.02 -8.53
N ASP A 80 17.35 -5.55 -7.36
CA ASP A 80 18.41 -6.22 -6.60
C ASP A 80 17.94 -7.56 -6.01
N VAL A 81 16.66 -7.65 -5.64
CA VAL A 81 16.07 -8.81 -4.96
C VAL A 81 14.58 -8.94 -5.31
N VAL A 82 14.15 -10.17 -5.57
CA VAL A 82 12.75 -10.59 -5.53
C VAL A 82 12.54 -11.46 -4.29
N VAL A 83 11.45 -11.19 -3.55
CA VAL A 83 11.09 -11.97 -2.37
C VAL A 83 9.88 -12.82 -2.68
N ASP A 84 10.05 -14.14 -2.62
CA ASP A 84 8.96 -15.10 -2.76
C ASP A 84 8.13 -15.16 -1.47
N GLY A 85 6.90 -14.63 -1.55
CA GLY A 85 5.88 -14.71 -0.51
C GLY A 85 4.71 -15.65 -0.87
N GLY A 86 4.87 -16.47 -1.91
CA GLY A 86 3.79 -17.23 -2.55
C GLY A 86 2.91 -16.38 -3.48
N ILE A 87 1.90 -17.02 -4.08
CA ILE A 87 0.94 -16.35 -4.97
C ILE A 87 0.01 -15.46 -4.13
N LEU A 88 -0.06 -14.17 -4.48
CA LEU A 88 -0.87 -13.18 -3.77
C LEU A 88 -2.17 -12.86 -4.53
N PRO A 89 -3.25 -12.45 -3.84
CA PRO A 89 -4.48 -12.04 -4.53
C PRO A 89 -4.29 -10.69 -5.24
N ASP A 90 -4.79 -10.56 -6.48
CA ASP A 90 -4.88 -9.28 -7.18
C ASP A 90 -6.09 -8.48 -6.67
N SER A 91 -6.04 -8.05 -5.42
CA SER A 91 -7.14 -7.34 -4.78
C SER A 91 -6.63 -6.09 -4.06
N PRO A 92 -7.04 -4.89 -4.51
CA PRO A 92 -6.52 -3.65 -3.96
C PRO A 92 -7.00 -3.38 -2.54
N SER A 93 -6.23 -2.57 -1.81
CA SER A 93 -6.69 -1.98 -0.55
C SER A 93 -7.79 -0.94 -0.79
N THR A 94 -8.66 -0.80 0.19
CA THR A 94 -9.62 0.32 0.26
C THR A 94 -8.85 1.59 0.60
N VAL A 95 -9.08 2.65 -0.17
CA VAL A 95 -8.40 3.95 0.01
C VAL A 95 -9.37 4.92 0.67
N ILE A 96 -9.00 5.41 1.85
CA ILE A 96 -9.80 6.32 2.66
C ILE A 96 -9.03 7.63 2.81
N SER A 97 -9.63 8.74 2.41
CA SER A 97 -9.12 10.08 2.68
C SER A 97 -9.62 10.58 4.02
N VAL A 98 -8.71 11.19 4.80
CA VAL A 98 -9.04 11.92 6.01
C VAL A 98 -8.42 13.31 5.93
N GLU A 99 -9.21 14.25 5.45
CA GLU A 99 -8.85 15.65 5.23
C GLU A 99 -9.98 16.54 5.82
N ASP A 100 -9.62 17.66 6.45
CA ASP A 100 -10.56 18.63 7.04
C ASP A 100 -11.65 18.01 7.94
N ASP A 101 -11.26 17.06 8.80
CA ASP A 101 -12.14 16.27 9.69
C ASP A 101 -13.25 15.48 8.97
N LYS A 102 -13.11 15.26 7.66
CA LYS A 102 -14.03 14.46 6.84
C LYS A 102 -13.37 13.16 6.42
N VAL A 103 -14.17 12.10 6.40
CA VAL A 103 -13.76 10.78 5.92
C VAL A 103 -14.45 10.50 4.59
N GLU A 104 -13.68 10.23 3.55
CA GLU A 104 -14.18 9.92 2.21
C GLU A 104 -13.54 8.64 1.69
N ILE A 105 -14.33 7.75 1.08
CA ILE A 105 -13.80 6.58 0.38
C ILE A 105 -13.39 7.02 -1.03
N LEU A 106 -12.09 7.00 -1.32
CA LEU A 106 -11.57 7.33 -2.65
C LEU A 106 -11.58 6.12 -3.59
N ARG A 107 -11.47 4.92 -3.03
CA ARG A 107 -11.54 3.65 -3.77
C ARG A 107 -11.98 2.53 -2.85
N GLU A 108 -12.98 1.76 -3.26
CA GLU A 108 -13.35 0.52 -2.60
C GLU A 108 -12.39 -0.62 -2.98
N GLY A 109 -12.02 -1.43 -2.00
CA GLY A 109 -11.17 -2.60 -2.14
C GLY A 109 -11.53 -3.67 -1.11
N LEU A 110 -10.56 -4.47 -0.68
CA LEU A 110 -10.80 -5.56 0.28
C LEU A 110 -11.32 -5.10 1.66
N GLY A 111 -10.99 -3.88 2.07
CA GLY A 111 -11.39 -3.34 3.37
C GLY A 111 -12.82 -2.79 3.34
N LYS A 112 -13.74 -3.40 4.08
CA LYS A 112 -15.11 -2.86 4.21
C LYS A 112 -15.09 -1.56 5.04
N PHE A 113 -15.82 -0.54 4.60
CA PHE A 113 -16.02 0.71 5.34
C PHE A 113 -17.38 1.36 4.96
N PRO A 114 -18.15 1.92 5.92
CA PRO A 114 -17.91 1.90 7.36
C PRO A 114 -17.90 0.47 7.90
N LEU A 115 -17.18 0.25 9.00
CA LEU A 115 -17.27 -1.02 9.74
C LEU A 115 -18.72 -1.12 10.21
N ILE A 116 -19.51 -1.99 9.59
CA ILE A 116 -20.88 -2.26 10.01
C ILE A 116 -20.76 -2.99 11.36
N GLU A 117 -21.46 -2.52 12.40
CA GLU A 117 -21.56 -3.19 13.71
C GLU A 117 -22.17 -4.60 13.58
#